data_AF-A0A851DMF4-F1
#
_entry.id   AF-A0A851DMF4-F1
#
_cell.length_a   1.000
_cell.length_b   1.000
_cell.length_c   1.000
_cell.angle_alpha   90.00
_cell.angle_beta   90.00
_cell.angle_gamma   90.00
#
_symmetry.space_group_name_H-M   'P 1'
#
loop_
_entity.id
_entity.type
_entity.pdbx_description
1 polymer ?
#
loop_
_entity_poly.entity_id
_entity_poly.type
_entity_poly.pdbx_seq_one_letter_code
_entity_poly.pdbx_strand_id
1 'polypeptide(L)'
;MESTAHSQQKASIPFSTQTSEDLAFKLNAAVRGGSREDVLELLEKGADVNSKAESGWTPLQSAVQANDEDLVRLLLDKGACPHTRKDNGGTAFTEAAIVGNVNILELLLDCGLKINDHDDNGFTAFMEAACYGNEEALKFLYRRGANVNSRRAVSEEKMKLHKGGATALMDACKKGHVSVVKMLVQEMGADVNICDNKGRNALIHALEEGCAKERYESAVSIGHFLLNQGVDVNTKDECGKTALIRAVEMQSPDLVEALLEKGEIDIDDADEDGNTALTVAVMKNDYNIAKLLCEKGARTDVGNLIAVANRNRAHDMACLLRQYNARFVPETLEDWEPKSKRWKDKLKILYKIYRPMIGKLKTFQYIQQRIWNTSQGGIYLGLHGGTEVAVRICRSAEGDTERMFLEQCGDSEHLLKLFQFEKDGGYLYLCFPLWEKNLEEHLQESEDQMDCKVALKMIFQAVRELHSLGFAHQDLHPSNFLIDLGGKIYLADFDNKRKLIEGKKELVNSDLEALSRLVLYVLTAGRKPFQQVSRADLDADSPDYEEALDLVERLVSHDERGLEGLSEHPYFWCKQK
;
A
#
# COMPACT_ATOMS: atom_id res chain seq x y z
N MET A 1 -71.94 4.27 -32.66
CA MET A 1 -70.64 4.89 -32.39
C MET A 1 -70.35 4.66 -30.92
N GLU A 2 -69.38 3.79 -30.68
CA GLU A 2 -68.81 3.49 -29.38
C GLU A 2 -68.21 4.76 -28.76
N SER A 3 -68.34 4.93 -27.45
CA SER A 3 -67.16 4.92 -26.59
C SER A 3 -67.54 4.71 -25.13
N THR A 4 -66.86 3.72 -24.59
CA THR A 4 -66.85 3.10 -23.27
C THR A 4 -66.52 4.04 -22.12
N ALA A 5 -67.16 3.76 -20.98
CA ALA A 5 -66.77 4.14 -19.63
C ALA A 5 -65.30 3.85 -19.34
N HIS A 6 -64.65 4.66 -18.49
CA HIS A 6 -63.67 4.20 -17.51
C HIS A 6 -63.68 5.15 -16.29
N SER A 7 -64.13 4.61 -15.17
CA SER A 7 -64.04 5.19 -13.84
C SER A 7 -62.57 5.28 -13.42
N GLN A 8 -62.06 6.48 -13.18
CA GLN A 8 -60.81 6.66 -12.46
C GLN A 8 -61.09 6.49 -10.96
N GLN A 9 -61.01 5.24 -10.49
CA GLN A 9 -60.70 4.96 -9.09
C GLN A 9 -59.33 5.56 -8.80
N LYS A 10 -59.31 6.61 -7.96
CA LYS A 10 -58.10 7.08 -7.28
C LYS A 10 -57.62 5.94 -6.39
N ALA A 11 -56.67 5.16 -6.89
CA ALA A 11 -55.94 4.19 -6.09
C ALA A 11 -55.12 4.98 -5.07
N SER A 12 -55.50 4.85 -3.80
CA SER A 12 -54.69 5.24 -2.65
C SER A 12 -53.37 4.47 -2.74
N ILE A 13 -52.27 5.18 -2.98
CA ILE A 13 -50.92 4.61 -2.88
C ILE A 13 -50.73 4.23 -1.40
N PRO A 14 -50.42 2.97 -1.06
CA PRO A 14 -50.05 2.65 0.31
C PRO A 14 -48.69 3.28 0.58
N PHE A 15 -48.65 4.17 1.57
CA PHE A 15 -47.41 4.61 2.20
C PHE A 15 -46.78 3.41 2.94
N SER A 16 -45.45 3.39 3.00
CA SER A 16 -44.57 2.46 3.73
C SER A 16 -44.15 1.14 3.04
N THR A 17 -43.14 1.25 2.16
CA THR A 17 -42.02 0.29 2.14
C THR A 17 -40.75 1.05 2.48
N GLN A 18 -40.65 1.57 3.71
CA GLN A 18 -39.32 1.82 4.28
C GLN A 18 -38.68 0.43 4.44
N THR A 19 -37.59 0.19 3.72
CA THR A 19 -36.86 -1.06 3.86
C THR A 19 -36.35 -1.17 5.29
N SER A 20 -36.26 -2.39 5.83
CA SER A 20 -35.72 -2.62 7.17
C SER A 20 -34.32 -2.02 7.34
N GLU A 21 -33.54 -1.97 6.26
CA GLU A 21 -32.22 -1.31 6.18
C GLU A 21 -32.30 0.21 6.35
N ASP A 22 -33.32 0.87 5.79
CA ASP A 22 -33.52 2.33 5.93
C ASP A 22 -33.89 2.71 7.37
N LEU A 23 -34.70 1.88 8.05
CA LEU A 23 -35.02 2.07 9.47
C LEU A 23 -33.81 1.81 10.38
N ALA A 24 -33.01 0.78 10.09
CA ALA A 24 -31.77 0.48 10.82
C ALA A 24 -30.76 1.62 10.75
N PHE A 25 -30.57 2.19 9.56
CA PHE A 25 -29.69 3.33 9.32
C PHE A 25 -30.19 4.57 10.07
N LYS A 26 -31.50 4.87 9.98
CA LYS A 26 -32.11 6.01 10.70
C LYS A 26 -32.01 5.87 12.21
N LEU A 27 -32.23 4.68 12.76
CA LEU A 27 -32.12 4.43 14.20
C LEU A 27 -30.69 4.67 14.69
N ASN A 28 -29.69 4.12 14.00
CA ASN A 28 -28.28 4.36 14.34
C ASN A 28 -27.90 5.85 14.21
N ALA A 29 -28.39 6.55 13.18
CA ALA A 29 -28.16 7.98 13.01
C ALA A 29 -28.81 8.81 14.13
N ALA A 30 -30.06 8.50 14.52
CA ALA A 30 -30.76 9.16 15.62
C ALA A 30 -30.03 8.97 16.96
N VAL A 31 -29.53 7.76 17.23
CA VAL A 31 -28.72 7.46 18.40
C VAL A 31 -27.43 8.29 18.42
N ARG A 32 -26.70 8.36 17.30
CA ARG A 32 -25.48 9.17 17.21
C ARG A 32 -25.74 10.67 17.37
N GLY A 33 -26.93 11.13 16.99
CA GLY A 33 -27.39 12.50 17.20
C GLY A 33 -27.86 12.80 18.62
N GLY A 34 -28.02 11.80 19.48
CA GLY A 34 -28.49 11.95 20.86
C GLY A 34 -29.98 12.32 21.00
N SER A 35 -30.78 12.16 19.94
CA SER A 35 -32.21 12.52 19.94
C SER A 35 -33.04 11.37 20.51
N ARG A 36 -33.44 11.47 21.78
CA ARG A 36 -34.22 10.42 22.46
C ARG A 36 -35.62 10.28 21.86
N GLU A 37 -36.22 11.40 21.49
CA GLU A 37 -37.54 11.45 20.85
C GLU A 37 -37.53 10.69 19.52
N ASP A 38 -36.53 10.95 18.68
CA ASP A 38 -36.41 10.26 17.37
C ASP A 38 -36.13 8.76 17.56
N VAL A 39 -35.30 8.39 18.54
CA VAL A 39 -35.04 6.98 18.86
C VAL A 39 -36.32 6.27 19.29
N LEU A 40 -37.10 6.88 20.19
CA LEU A 40 -38.39 6.32 20.64
C LEU A 40 -39.38 6.20 19.50
N GLU A 41 -39.53 7.25 18.67
CA GLU A 41 -40.43 7.24 17.53
C GLU A 41 -40.05 6.14 16.51
N LEU A 42 -38.76 5.97 16.24
CA LEU A 42 -38.27 4.94 15.32
C LEU A 42 -38.50 3.52 15.86
N LEU A 43 -38.28 3.30 17.16
CA LEU A 43 -38.60 2.02 17.81
C LEU A 43 -40.11 1.73 17.80
N GLU A 44 -40.95 2.74 18.02
CA GLU A 44 -42.41 2.62 17.92
C GLU A 44 -42.88 2.32 16.49
N LYS A 45 -42.17 2.84 15.48
CA LYS A 45 -42.37 2.51 14.06
C LYS A 45 -41.90 1.11 13.67
N GLY A 46 -41.37 0.34 14.62
CA GLY A 46 -40.93 -1.04 14.41
C GLY A 46 -39.47 -1.17 13.95
N ALA A 47 -38.63 -0.16 14.15
CA ALA A 47 -37.19 -0.32 13.96
C ALA A 47 -36.66 -1.39 14.93
N ASP A 48 -35.87 -2.33 14.41
CA ASP A 48 -35.22 -3.34 15.24
C ASP A 48 -34.11 -2.70 16.08
N VAL A 49 -34.25 -2.75 17.40
CA VAL A 49 -33.28 -2.24 18.39
C VAL A 49 -31.91 -2.92 18.28
N ASN A 50 -31.85 -4.12 17.68
CA ASN A 50 -30.64 -4.90 17.43
C ASN A 50 -30.15 -4.80 15.99
N SER A 51 -30.75 -3.93 15.18
CA SER A 51 -30.36 -3.74 13.79
C SER A 51 -28.89 -3.36 13.66
N LYS A 52 -28.25 -3.86 12.60
CA LYS A 52 -26.86 -3.56 12.27
C LYS A 52 -26.79 -2.54 11.14
N ALA A 53 -26.08 -1.45 11.38
CA ALA A 53 -25.68 -0.49 10.35
C ALA A 53 -24.35 -0.91 9.70
N GLU A 54 -23.75 -0.01 8.93
CA GLU A 54 -22.44 -0.20 8.30
C GLU A 54 -21.38 -0.68 9.32
N SER A 55 -20.53 -1.63 8.91
CA SER A 55 -19.54 -2.30 9.77
C SER A 55 -20.13 -3.05 10.99
N GLY A 56 -21.41 -3.41 10.93
CA GLY A 56 -22.08 -4.21 11.95
C GLY A 56 -22.45 -3.47 13.24
N TRP A 57 -22.41 -2.13 13.25
CA TRP A 57 -22.71 -1.33 14.43
C TRP A 57 -24.17 -1.45 14.86
N THR A 58 -24.39 -1.67 16.15
CA THR A 58 -25.73 -1.65 16.76
C THR A 58 -26.08 -0.29 17.36
N PRO A 59 -27.37 0.03 17.54
CA PRO A 59 -27.82 1.20 18.31
C PRO A 59 -27.17 1.26 19.69
N LEU A 60 -27.09 0.14 20.42
CA LEU A 60 -26.47 0.10 21.75
C LEU A 60 -25.00 0.52 21.72
N GLN A 61 -24.21 -0.01 20.79
CA GLN A 61 -22.80 0.39 20.63
C GLN A 61 -22.66 1.86 20.21
N SER A 62 -23.54 2.36 19.34
CA SER A 62 -23.56 3.77 18.96
C SER A 62 -23.86 4.68 20.16
N ALA A 63 -24.76 4.28 21.06
CA ALA A 63 -25.06 5.03 22.29
C ALA A 63 -23.89 5.02 23.27
N VAL A 64 -23.22 3.87 23.43
CA VAL A 64 -21.99 3.76 24.22
C VAL A 64 -20.90 4.68 23.66
N GLN A 65 -20.68 4.66 22.34
CA GLN A 65 -19.68 5.50 21.68
C GLN A 65 -19.98 7.00 21.81
N ALA A 66 -21.26 7.38 21.85
CA ALA A 66 -21.71 8.73 22.13
C ALA A 66 -21.60 9.13 23.61
N ASN A 67 -21.23 8.17 24.49
CA ASN A 67 -21.14 8.33 25.93
C ASN A 67 -22.47 8.76 26.60
N ASP A 68 -23.61 8.37 26.03
CA ASP A 68 -24.95 8.68 26.57
C ASP A 68 -25.48 7.50 27.40
N GLU A 69 -25.16 7.53 28.69
CA GLU A 69 -25.51 6.49 29.66
C GLU A 69 -27.02 6.22 29.76
N ASP A 70 -27.85 7.27 29.64
CA ASP A 70 -29.29 7.12 29.70
C ASP A 70 -29.85 6.49 28.42
N LEU A 71 -29.30 6.84 27.26
CA LEU A 71 -29.69 6.21 26.01
C LEU A 71 -29.26 4.74 25.97
N VAL A 72 -28.11 4.40 26.56
CA VAL A 72 -27.69 3.00 26.79
C VAL A 72 -28.74 2.27 27.65
N ARG A 73 -29.16 2.85 28.77
CA ARG A 73 -30.24 2.27 29.61
C ARG A 73 -31.54 2.08 28.84
N LEU A 74 -31.97 3.13 28.13
CA LEU A 74 -33.20 3.08 27.33
C LEU A 74 -33.16 1.94 26.30
N LEU A 75 -32.06 1.79 25.58
CA LEU A 75 -31.92 0.75 24.56
C LEU A 75 -31.93 -0.65 25.19
N LEU A 76 -31.26 -0.84 26.33
CA LEU A 76 -31.30 -2.10 27.08
C LEU A 76 -32.73 -2.42 27.57
N ASP A 77 -33.45 -1.43 28.12
CA ASP A 77 -34.85 -1.56 28.54
C ASP A 77 -35.79 -1.92 27.37
N LYS A 78 -35.44 -1.47 26.16
CA LYS A 78 -36.15 -1.78 24.92
C LYS A 78 -35.71 -3.10 24.26
N GLY A 79 -34.85 -3.88 24.92
CA GLY A 79 -34.46 -5.22 24.47
C GLY A 79 -33.22 -5.27 23.58
N ALA A 80 -32.37 -4.23 23.60
CA ALA A 80 -31.05 -4.33 22.99
C ALA A 80 -30.24 -5.46 23.62
N CYS A 81 -29.66 -6.33 22.80
CA CYS A 81 -28.85 -7.45 23.26
C CYS A 81 -27.41 -6.97 23.51
N PRO A 82 -26.93 -6.97 24.77
CA PRO A 82 -25.60 -6.47 25.12
C PRO A 82 -24.46 -7.36 24.61
N HIS A 83 -24.76 -8.60 24.24
CA HIS A 83 -23.80 -9.58 23.71
C HIS A 83 -23.61 -9.48 22.19
N THR A 84 -24.35 -8.59 21.51
CA THR A 84 -24.23 -8.45 20.05
C THR A 84 -22.85 -7.93 19.67
N ARG A 85 -22.26 -8.55 18.65
CA ARG A 85 -20.93 -8.20 18.12
C ARG A 85 -21.05 -7.45 16.79
N LYS A 86 -20.23 -6.40 16.63
CA LYS A 86 -20.01 -5.74 15.32
C LYS A 86 -19.04 -6.56 14.47
N ASP A 87 -18.75 -6.14 13.25
CA ASP A 87 -18.05 -7.00 12.27
C ASP A 87 -16.61 -7.37 12.66
N ASN A 88 -15.97 -6.62 13.57
CA ASN A 88 -14.66 -6.98 14.12
C ASN A 88 -14.74 -7.85 15.40
N GLY A 89 -15.92 -8.27 15.81
CA GLY A 89 -16.16 -9.03 17.04
C GLY A 89 -16.35 -8.18 18.30
N GLY A 90 -16.20 -6.86 18.22
CA GLY A 90 -16.33 -5.94 19.36
C GLY A 90 -17.77 -5.86 19.90
N THR A 91 -17.90 -5.67 21.20
CA THR A 91 -19.19 -5.57 21.93
C THR A 91 -19.38 -4.17 22.49
N ALA A 92 -20.57 -3.85 23.00
CA ALA A 92 -20.79 -2.60 23.74
C ALA A 92 -19.80 -2.43 24.91
N PHE A 93 -19.36 -3.54 25.52
CA PHE A 93 -18.43 -3.50 26.66
C PHE A 93 -17.00 -3.11 26.25
N THR A 94 -16.52 -3.57 25.09
CA THR A 94 -15.22 -3.13 24.56
C THR A 94 -15.27 -1.66 24.15
N GLU A 95 -16.36 -1.18 23.54
CA GLU A 95 -16.52 0.25 23.21
C GLU A 95 -16.57 1.13 24.47
N ALA A 96 -17.22 0.67 25.55
CA ALA A 96 -17.29 1.41 26.80
C ALA A 96 -15.89 1.63 27.41
N ALA A 97 -14.97 0.68 27.22
CA ALA A 97 -13.58 0.81 27.64
C ALA A 97 -12.76 1.77 26.76
N ILE A 98 -13.06 1.85 25.46
CA ILE A 98 -12.51 2.86 24.54
C ILE A 98 -12.92 4.26 24.96
N VAL A 99 -14.20 4.45 25.31
CA VAL A 99 -14.72 5.74 25.81
C VAL A 99 -14.24 6.05 27.23
N GLY A 100 -13.98 5.01 28.03
CA GLY A 100 -13.49 5.15 29.40
C GLY A 100 -14.58 5.38 30.45
N ASN A 101 -15.86 5.16 30.10
CA ASN A 101 -16.97 5.38 31.03
C ASN A 101 -17.20 4.16 31.94
N VAL A 102 -16.82 4.31 33.21
CA VAL A 102 -16.95 3.28 34.25
C VAL A 102 -18.41 2.90 34.54
N ASN A 103 -19.36 3.84 34.49
CA ASN A 103 -20.76 3.54 34.76
C ASN A 103 -21.35 2.64 33.68
N ILE A 104 -21.01 2.90 32.41
CA ILE A 104 -21.44 2.05 31.29
C ILE A 104 -20.76 0.68 31.39
N LEU A 105 -19.47 0.61 31.73
CA LEU A 105 -18.77 -0.66 31.97
C LEU A 105 -19.44 -1.48 33.08
N GLU A 106 -19.82 -0.84 34.19
CA GLU A 106 -20.52 -1.47 35.29
C GLU A 106 -21.91 -1.99 34.88
N LEU A 107 -22.72 -1.14 34.23
CA LEU A 107 -24.04 -1.52 33.72
C LEU A 107 -23.99 -2.74 32.78
N LEU A 108 -22.98 -2.77 31.90
CA LEU A 108 -22.80 -3.85 30.94
C LEU A 108 -22.31 -5.15 31.60
N LEU A 109 -21.48 -5.08 32.65
CA LEU A 109 -21.14 -6.27 33.45
C LEU A 109 -22.35 -6.84 34.18
N ASP A 110 -23.23 -5.98 34.72
CA ASP A 110 -24.47 -6.40 35.38
C ASP A 110 -25.44 -7.09 34.41
N CYS A 111 -25.29 -6.83 33.10
CA CYS A 111 -26.00 -7.50 32.02
C CYS A 111 -25.40 -8.87 31.63
N GLY A 112 -24.37 -9.36 32.34
CA GLY A 112 -23.81 -10.71 32.20
C GLY A 112 -22.63 -10.84 31.22
N LEU A 113 -22.10 -9.74 30.69
CA LEU A 113 -20.85 -9.77 29.92
C LEU A 113 -19.67 -10.19 30.80
N LYS A 114 -18.70 -10.90 30.20
CA LYS A 114 -17.53 -11.37 30.93
C LYS A 114 -16.39 -10.36 30.82
N ILE A 115 -15.73 -10.12 31.95
CA ILE A 115 -14.63 -9.14 32.09
C ILE A 115 -13.47 -9.35 31.11
N ASN A 116 -13.18 -10.61 30.74
CA ASN A 116 -12.07 -11.00 29.88
C ASN A 116 -12.50 -11.43 28.46
N ASP A 117 -13.75 -11.17 28.07
CA ASP A 117 -14.15 -11.39 26.67
C ASP A 117 -13.38 -10.45 25.73
N HIS A 118 -13.16 -10.92 24.51
CA HIS A 118 -12.40 -10.21 23.50
C HIS A 118 -13.07 -10.24 22.12
N ASP A 119 -12.64 -9.31 21.26
CA ASP A 119 -13.02 -9.22 19.85
C ASP A 119 -12.28 -10.28 18.98
N ASP A 120 -12.48 -10.26 17.67
CA ASP A 120 -11.89 -11.23 16.73
C ASP A 120 -10.39 -10.97 16.45
N ASN A 121 -9.85 -9.91 17.05
CA ASN A 121 -8.43 -9.56 17.05
C ASN A 121 -7.79 -9.77 18.44
N GLY A 122 -8.55 -10.27 19.40
CA GLY A 122 -8.10 -10.57 20.76
C GLY A 122 -8.08 -9.37 21.71
N PHE A 123 -8.63 -8.21 21.32
CA PHE A 123 -8.73 -7.04 22.19
C PHE A 123 -9.79 -7.26 23.28
N THR A 124 -9.35 -7.17 24.52
CA THR A 124 -10.23 -7.12 25.70
C THR A 124 -10.56 -5.67 26.05
N ALA A 125 -11.61 -5.44 26.84
CA ALA A 125 -11.90 -4.12 27.41
C ALA A 125 -10.67 -3.52 28.15
N PHE A 126 -9.88 -4.35 28.85
CA PHE A 126 -8.68 -3.88 29.54
C PHE A 126 -7.59 -3.38 28.59
N MET A 127 -7.39 -4.06 27.45
CA MET A 127 -6.46 -3.62 26.41
C MET A 127 -6.93 -2.32 25.74
N GLU A 128 -8.23 -2.20 25.45
CA GLU A 128 -8.80 -0.98 24.88
C GLU A 128 -8.62 0.21 25.84
N ALA A 129 -8.95 0.06 27.12
CA ALA A 129 -8.71 1.11 28.11
C ALA A 129 -7.24 1.54 28.18
N ALA A 130 -6.29 0.60 28.07
CA ALA A 130 -4.86 0.90 28.01
C ALA A 130 -4.45 1.63 26.71
N CYS A 131 -4.97 1.21 25.57
CA CYS A 131 -4.71 1.82 24.26
C CYS A 131 -5.20 3.28 24.19
N TYR A 132 -6.33 3.56 24.84
CA TYR A 132 -6.95 4.90 24.85
C TYR A 132 -6.56 5.77 26.05
N GLY A 133 -5.75 5.25 26.98
CA GLY A 133 -5.24 6.04 28.11
C GLY A 133 -6.25 6.20 29.26
N ASN A 134 -7.29 5.37 29.32
CA ASN A 134 -8.41 5.50 30.25
C ASN A 134 -8.08 4.89 31.63
N GLU A 135 -7.38 5.67 32.46
CA GLU A 135 -6.92 5.26 33.79
C GLU A 135 -8.03 4.75 34.72
N GLU A 136 -9.17 5.44 34.79
CA GLU A 136 -10.26 5.05 35.69
C GLU A 136 -10.96 3.76 35.22
N ALA A 137 -11.11 3.59 33.90
CA ALA A 137 -11.61 2.33 33.33
C ALA A 137 -10.64 1.18 33.63
N LEU A 138 -9.32 1.38 33.50
CA LEU A 138 -8.33 0.36 33.84
C LEU A 138 -8.42 -0.04 35.31
N LYS A 139 -8.46 0.92 36.24
CA LYS A 139 -8.61 0.65 37.68
C LYS A 139 -9.88 -0.14 37.98
N PHE A 140 -10.99 0.25 37.35
CA PHE A 140 -12.27 -0.47 37.50
C PHE A 140 -12.16 -1.91 36.99
N LEU A 141 -11.70 -2.09 35.75
CA LEU A 141 -11.58 -3.41 35.11
C LEU A 141 -10.63 -4.33 35.89
N TYR A 142 -9.51 -3.79 36.38
CA TYR A 142 -8.56 -4.53 37.23
C TYR A 142 -9.22 -5.03 38.52
N ARG A 143 -9.95 -4.16 39.24
CA ARG A 143 -10.70 -4.55 40.47
C ARG A 143 -11.78 -5.59 40.20
N ARG A 144 -12.33 -5.62 38.98
CA ARG A 144 -13.32 -6.62 38.52
C ARG A 144 -12.69 -7.92 38.01
N GLY A 145 -11.36 -8.06 38.08
CA GLY A 145 -10.66 -9.31 37.72
C GLY A 145 -10.23 -9.40 36.26
N ALA A 146 -10.02 -8.28 35.57
CA ALA A 146 -9.40 -8.27 34.25
C ALA A 146 -7.97 -8.84 34.32
N ASN A 147 -7.62 -9.70 33.37
CA ASN A 147 -6.29 -10.29 33.29
C ASN A 147 -5.31 -9.33 32.57
N VAL A 148 -4.45 -8.70 33.37
CA VAL A 148 -3.45 -7.70 32.95
C VAL A 148 -2.46 -8.26 31.93
N ASN A 149 -2.07 -9.52 32.08
CA ASN A 149 -1.02 -10.17 31.30
C ASN A 149 -1.57 -11.06 30.17
N SER A 150 -2.86 -10.90 29.83
CA SER A 150 -3.45 -11.57 28.67
C SER A 150 -2.72 -11.18 27.38
N ARG A 151 -2.39 -12.19 26.58
CA ARG A 151 -1.88 -12.02 25.21
C ARG A 151 -3.05 -12.11 24.23
N ARG A 152 -3.11 -11.20 23.25
CA ARG A 152 -4.17 -11.21 22.22
C ARG A 152 -4.28 -12.58 21.52
N ALA A 153 -5.39 -13.26 21.74
CA ALA A 153 -5.74 -14.49 21.04
C ALA A 153 -6.39 -14.15 19.69
N VAL A 154 -5.86 -14.73 18.61
CA VAL A 154 -6.34 -14.49 17.24
C VAL A 154 -6.58 -15.82 16.53
N SER A 155 -7.27 -15.79 15.38
CA SER A 155 -7.47 -16.98 14.56
C SER A 155 -6.16 -17.64 14.14
N GLU A 156 -6.19 -18.94 13.85
CA GLU A 156 -5.01 -19.69 13.40
C GLU A 156 -4.36 -19.07 12.15
N GLU A 157 -5.17 -18.54 11.23
CA GLU A 157 -4.70 -17.84 10.03
C GLU A 157 -3.89 -16.59 10.36
N LYS A 158 -4.39 -15.77 11.31
CA LYS A 158 -3.66 -14.58 11.80
C LYS A 158 -2.40 -15.00 12.54
N MET A 159 -2.43 -16.10 13.30
CA MET A 159 -1.27 -16.62 14.02
C MET A 159 -0.17 -17.10 13.07
N LYS A 160 -0.51 -17.75 11.95
CA LYS A 160 0.44 -18.12 10.87
C LYS A 160 1.13 -16.91 10.23
N LEU A 161 0.51 -15.74 10.29
CA LEU A 161 1.07 -14.46 9.86
C LEU A 161 1.79 -13.70 10.99
N HIS A 162 2.09 -14.38 12.11
CA HIS A 162 2.70 -13.79 13.31
C HIS A 162 1.91 -12.60 13.89
N LYS A 163 0.59 -12.53 13.65
CA LYS A 163 -0.28 -11.51 14.26
C LYS A 163 -0.77 -11.98 15.63
N GLY A 164 -1.10 -11.02 16.51
CA GLY A 164 -1.58 -11.29 17.87
C GLY A 164 -0.46 -11.35 18.91
N GLY A 165 -0.77 -11.85 20.10
CA GLY A 165 0.18 -12.05 21.19
C GLY A 165 0.50 -10.82 22.05
N ALA A 166 0.12 -9.62 21.60
CA ALA A 166 0.41 -8.37 22.31
C ALA A 166 -0.46 -8.19 23.58
N THR A 167 -0.01 -7.34 24.50
CA THR A 167 -0.62 -7.08 25.82
C THR A 167 -1.06 -5.63 25.99
N ALA A 168 -1.85 -5.35 27.04
CA ALA A 168 -2.28 -3.99 27.37
C ALA A 168 -1.09 -3.04 27.64
N LEU A 169 0.00 -3.54 28.24
CA LEU A 169 1.22 -2.78 28.45
C LEU A 169 1.85 -2.33 27.12
N MET A 170 1.89 -3.22 26.12
CA MET A 170 2.42 -2.87 24.79
C MET A 170 1.57 -1.80 24.11
N ASP A 171 0.25 -1.87 24.24
CA ASP A 171 -0.66 -0.85 23.68
C ASP A 171 -0.43 0.52 24.32
N ALA A 172 -0.34 0.58 25.65
CA ALA A 172 -0.05 1.82 26.37
C ALA A 172 1.33 2.40 25.99
N CYS A 173 2.34 1.53 25.84
CA CYS A 173 3.68 1.92 25.41
C CYS A 173 3.67 2.51 24.00
N LYS A 174 3.05 1.82 23.03
CA LYS A 174 2.95 2.26 21.64
C LYS A 174 2.21 3.60 21.49
N LYS A 175 1.22 3.84 22.36
CA LYS A 175 0.41 5.06 22.34
C LYS A 175 1.03 6.22 23.12
N GLY A 176 2.10 5.97 23.89
CA GLY A 176 2.81 7.01 24.65
C GLY A 176 2.13 7.39 25.97
N HIS A 177 1.24 6.54 26.50
CA HIS A 177 0.49 6.85 27.73
C HIS A 177 1.33 6.59 28.98
N VAL A 178 2.27 7.51 29.28
CA VAL A 178 3.26 7.36 30.36
C VAL A 178 2.63 7.01 31.72
N SER A 179 1.53 7.68 32.09
CA SER A 179 0.82 7.44 33.36
C SER A 179 0.23 6.04 33.42
N VAL A 180 -0.40 5.58 32.34
CA VAL A 180 -0.96 4.22 32.22
C VAL A 180 0.15 3.17 32.28
N VAL A 181 1.27 3.38 31.58
CA VAL A 181 2.42 2.44 31.63
C VAL A 181 2.92 2.27 33.07
N LYS A 182 3.10 3.38 33.80
CA LYS A 182 3.52 3.34 35.21
C LYS A 182 2.50 2.61 36.07
N MET A 183 1.22 2.92 35.93
CA MET A 183 0.13 2.26 36.66
C MET A 183 0.08 0.74 36.39
N LEU A 184 0.17 0.33 35.13
CA LEU A 184 0.14 -1.09 34.74
C LEU A 184 1.29 -1.87 35.40
N VAL A 185 2.51 -1.34 35.36
CA VAL A 185 3.69 -2.03 35.90
C VAL A 185 3.74 -1.96 37.43
N GLN A 186 3.51 -0.79 38.02
CA GLN A 186 3.71 -0.57 39.47
C GLN A 186 2.51 -1.00 40.32
N GLU A 187 1.28 -0.83 39.82
CA GLU A 187 0.07 -1.07 40.60
C GLU A 187 -0.66 -2.36 40.21
N MET A 188 -0.55 -2.78 38.93
CA MET A 188 -1.35 -3.89 38.39
C MET A 188 -0.53 -5.15 38.07
N GLY A 189 0.80 -5.12 38.25
CA GLY A 189 1.66 -6.29 38.07
C GLY A 189 1.80 -6.73 36.60
N ALA A 190 1.81 -5.78 35.67
CA ALA A 190 2.08 -6.06 34.27
C ALA A 190 3.52 -6.57 34.07
N ASP A 191 3.67 -7.68 33.36
CA ASP A 191 4.97 -8.26 33.02
C ASP A 191 5.56 -7.53 31.80
N VAL A 192 6.70 -6.88 32.01
CA VAL A 192 7.43 -6.08 31.00
C VAL A 192 8.09 -6.94 29.92
N ASN A 193 8.30 -8.23 30.18
CA ASN A 193 9.08 -9.14 29.32
C ASN A 193 8.20 -10.05 28.44
N ILE A 194 6.88 -9.96 28.52
CA ILE A 194 6.01 -10.64 27.57
C ILE A 194 6.31 -10.13 26.16
N CYS A 195 6.38 -11.05 25.21
CA CYS A 195 6.56 -10.75 23.79
C CYS A 195 5.29 -11.08 22.98
N ASP A 196 5.02 -10.27 21.96
CA ASP A 196 3.99 -10.57 20.97
C ASP A 196 4.41 -11.72 20.04
N ASN A 197 3.56 -12.07 19.08
CA ASN A 197 3.85 -13.19 18.17
C ASN A 197 4.98 -12.90 17.16
N LYS A 198 5.48 -11.65 17.11
CA LYS A 198 6.66 -11.23 16.35
C LYS A 198 7.92 -11.12 17.21
N GLY A 199 7.84 -11.45 18.50
CA GLY A 199 8.98 -11.38 19.41
C GLY A 199 9.26 -9.98 19.98
N ARG A 200 8.32 -9.03 19.83
CA ARG A 200 8.48 -7.66 20.35
C ARG A 200 7.94 -7.54 21.77
N ASN A 201 8.70 -6.90 22.65
CA ASN A 201 8.29 -6.58 24.01
C ASN A 201 7.80 -5.12 24.15
N ALA A 202 7.42 -4.72 25.37
CA ALA A 202 6.91 -3.38 25.67
C ALA A 202 7.90 -2.25 25.29
N LEU A 203 9.21 -2.48 25.44
CA LEU A 203 10.23 -1.49 25.09
C LEU A 203 10.25 -1.24 23.58
N ILE A 204 10.24 -2.30 22.76
CA ILE A 204 10.19 -2.15 21.30
C ILE A 204 8.93 -1.42 20.85
N HIS A 205 7.76 -1.75 21.43
CA HIS A 205 6.51 -1.03 21.14
C HIS A 205 6.57 0.46 21.52
N ALA A 206 7.25 0.83 22.60
CA ALA A 206 7.44 2.23 22.98
C ALA A 206 8.31 3.01 21.98
N LEU A 207 9.36 2.38 21.45
CA LEU A 207 10.34 3.04 20.58
C LEU A 207 9.94 3.06 19.10
N GLU A 208 9.08 2.12 18.65
CA GLU A 208 8.62 1.99 17.25
C GLU A 208 8.01 3.30 16.70
N GLU A 209 7.25 4.01 17.52
CA GLU A 209 6.56 5.26 17.16
C GLU A 209 7.28 6.52 17.70
N GLY A 210 8.42 6.35 18.38
CA GLY A 210 9.16 7.43 19.05
C GLY A 210 9.81 8.44 18.10
N CYS A 211 9.99 8.08 16.82
CA CYS A 211 10.48 8.99 15.79
C CYS A 211 9.45 10.06 15.39
N ALA A 212 8.17 9.89 15.74
CA ALA A 212 7.17 10.92 15.55
C ALA A 212 7.35 12.03 16.60
N LYS A 213 7.41 13.29 16.16
CA LYS A 213 7.70 14.46 17.04
C LYS A 213 6.78 14.55 18.26
N GLU A 214 5.52 14.14 18.12
CA GLU A 214 4.51 14.17 19.19
C GLU A 214 4.73 13.08 20.26
N ARG A 215 5.41 11.98 19.90
CA ARG A 215 5.62 10.82 20.78
C ARG A 215 7.02 10.73 21.35
N TYR A 216 7.98 11.49 20.82
CA TYR A 216 9.38 11.44 21.23
C TYR A 216 9.59 11.51 22.76
N GLU A 217 9.05 12.54 23.42
CA GLU A 217 9.22 12.73 24.86
C GLU A 217 8.60 11.58 25.67
N SER A 218 7.40 11.13 25.27
CA SER A 218 6.72 10.01 25.91
C SER A 218 7.48 8.70 25.73
N ALA A 219 8.01 8.43 24.54
CA ALA A 219 8.75 7.23 24.21
C ALA A 219 10.07 7.17 24.99
N VAL A 220 10.81 8.29 25.08
CA VAL A 220 12.03 8.38 25.89
C VAL A 220 11.69 8.17 27.39
N SER A 221 10.63 8.79 27.90
CA SER A 221 10.21 8.63 29.30
C SER A 221 9.82 7.19 29.63
N ILE A 222 9.04 6.55 28.75
CA ILE A 222 8.65 5.14 28.87
C ILE A 222 9.87 4.23 28.76
N GLY A 223 10.78 4.50 27.82
CA GLY A 223 12.03 3.76 27.65
C GLY A 223 12.86 3.73 28.94
N HIS A 224 13.18 4.90 29.51
CA HIS A 224 13.89 4.97 30.80
C HIS A 224 13.13 4.26 31.93
N PHE A 225 11.81 4.41 31.98
CA PHE A 225 11.00 3.74 32.99
C PHE A 225 11.10 2.22 32.87
N LEU A 226 10.92 1.65 31.68
CA LEU A 226 10.98 0.19 31.46
C LEU A 226 12.39 -0.36 31.70
N LEU A 227 13.44 0.39 31.33
CA LEU A 227 14.83 0.01 31.65
C LEU A 227 15.06 -0.08 33.17
N ASN A 228 14.43 0.80 33.95
CA ASN A 228 14.50 0.72 35.42
C ASN A 228 13.69 -0.46 35.99
N GLN A 229 12.74 -1.00 35.23
CA GLN A 229 11.93 -2.17 35.62
C GLN A 229 12.52 -3.51 35.15
N GLY A 230 13.70 -3.52 34.52
CA GLY A 230 14.38 -4.75 34.10
C GLY A 230 13.77 -5.41 32.86
N VAL A 231 13.32 -4.60 31.89
CA VAL A 231 12.92 -5.10 30.57
C VAL A 231 14.11 -5.68 29.81
N ASP A 232 13.89 -6.77 29.10
CA ASP A 232 14.87 -7.34 28.16
C ASP A 232 15.14 -6.36 27.01
N VAL A 233 16.41 -6.01 26.83
CA VAL A 233 16.87 -5.04 25.83
C VAL A 233 17.31 -5.69 24.51
N ASN A 234 17.41 -7.02 24.47
CA ASN A 234 17.92 -7.77 23.32
C ASN A 234 16.84 -8.21 22.33
N THR A 235 15.57 -7.92 22.62
CA THR A 235 14.47 -8.14 21.67
C THR A 235 14.61 -7.25 20.44
N LYS A 236 14.17 -7.77 19.30
CA LYS A 236 14.19 -7.09 18.00
C LYS A 236 12.79 -6.81 17.49
N ASP A 237 12.67 -5.83 16.61
CA ASP A 237 11.46 -5.59 15.84
C ASP A 237 11.39 -6.39 14.53
N GLU A 238 10.38 -6.09 13.71
CA GLU A 238 10.11 -6.77 12.44
C GLU A 238 11.19 -6.54 11.37
N CYS A 239 12.05 -5.54 11.54
CA CYS A 239 13.17 -5.25 10.65
C CYS A 239 14.51 -5.71 11.26
N GLY A 240 14.47 -6.48 12.35
CA GLY A 240 15.66 -6.89 13.09
C GLY A 240 16.30 -5.78 13.93
N LYS A 241 15.65 -4.63 14.11
CA LYS A 241 16.23 -3.51 14.86
C LYS A 241 16.11 -3.75 16.36
N THR A 242 17.22 -3.56 17.05
CA THR A 242 17.30 -3.59 18.52
C THR A 242 16.77 -2.28 19.12
N ALA A 243 16.52 -2.29 20.44
CA ALA A 243 16.19 -1.06 21.17
C ALA A 243 17.28 0.02 21.02
N LEU A 244 18.56 -0.39 20.93
CA LEU A 244 19.68 0.51 20.70
C LEU A 244 19.58 1.19 19.33
N ILE A 245 19.35 0.43 18.26
CA ILE A 245 19.18 1.00 16.91
C ILE A 245 18.01 1.99 16.89
N ARG A 246 16.88 1.66 17.53
CA ARG A 246 15.73 2.56 17.62
C ARG A 246 16.04 3.85 18.40
N ALA A 247 16.76 3.77 19.52
CA ALA A 247 17.18 4.96 20.28
C ALA A 247 18.09 5.90 19.45
N VAL A 248 18.97 5.32 18.61
CA VAL A 248 19.81 6.09 17.67
C VAL A 248 18.96 6.72 16.55
N GLU A 249 17.98 6.01 15.99
CA GLU A 249 17.06 6.56 14.98
C GLU A 249 16.26 7.75 15.51
N MET A 250 15.88 7.69 16.79
CA MET A 250 15.21 8.78 17.51
C MET A 250 16.15 9.95 17.83
N GLN A 251 17.47 9.80 17.65
CA GLN A 251 18.48 10.79 18.02
C GLN A 251 18.45 11.16 19.52
N SER A 252 18.22 10.16 20.38
CA SER A 252 18.16 10.33 21.83
C SER A 252 19.46 9.87 22.51
N PRO A 253 20.43 10.78 22.79
CA PRO A 253 21.69 10.40 23.41
C PRO A 253 21.49 9.83 24.83
N ASP A 254 20.57 10.39 25.61
CA ASP A 254 20.29 9.97 26.97
C ASP A 254 19.78 8.52 27.02
N LEU A 255 18.90 8.13 26.09
CA LEU A 255 18.39 6.77 26.00
C LEU A 255 19.44 5.79 25.49
N VAL A 256 20.27 6.22 24.52
CA VAL A 256 21.42 5.43 24.05
C VAL A 256 22.39 5.15 25.20
N GLU A 257 22.73 6.17 26.00
CA GLU A 257 23.60 6.00 27.16
C GLU A 257 23.00 5.03 28.19
N ALA A 258 21.73 5.23 28.56
CA ALA A 258 21.04 4.35 29.51
C ALA A 258 20.93 2.89 29.04
N LEU A 259 20.77 2.66 27.73
CA LEU A 259 20.79 1.32 27.15
C LEU A 259 22.19 0.69 27.28
N LEU A 260 23.24 1.41 26.87
CA LEU A 260 24.62 0.91 26.90
C LEU A 260 25.12 0.62 28.32
N GLU A 261 24.57 1.28 29.35
CA GLU A 261 24.87 0.98 30.75
C GLU A 261 24.36 -0.38 31.24
N LYS A 262 23.38 -0.99 30.55
CA LYS A 262 22.84 -2.30 30.95
C LYS A 262 23.79 -3.47 30.75
N GLY A 263 24.92 -3.29 30.05
CA GLY A 263 26.01 -4.28 29.93
C GLY A 263 25.68 -5.57 29.17
N GLU A 264 24.40 -5.88 28.97
CA GLU A 264 23.87 -7.07 28.29
C GLU A 264 23.59 -6.82 26.80
N ILE A 265 23.74 -5.58 26.33
CA ILE A 265 23.47 -5.20 24.94
C ILE A 265 24.68 -5.51 24.06
N ASP A 266 24.43 -6.24 22.97
CA ASP A 266 25.37 -6.32 21.85
C ASP A 266 25.32 -5.01 21.04
N ILE A 267 26.36 -4.18 21.22
CA ILE A 267 26.50 -2.87 20.55
C ILE A 267 26.64 -2.99 19.03
N ASP A 268 27.12 -4.14 18.55
CA ASP A 268 27.39 -4.41 17.14
C ASP A 268 26.29 -5.23 16.47
N ASP A 269 25.19 -5.48 17.17
CA ASP A 269 24.04 -6.16 16.59
C ASP A 269 23.46 -5.35 15.43
N ALA A 270 23.14 -6.05 14.35
CA ALA A 270 22.71 -5.46 13.09
C ALA A 270 21.24 -5.78 12.79
N ASP A 271 20.58 -4.84 12.12
CA ASP A 271 19.25 -5.04 11.55
C ASP A 271 19.31 -5.92 10.28
N GLU A 272 18.15 -6.19 9.66
CA GLU A 272 18.06 -7.02 8.45
C GLU A 272 18.83 -6.44 7.25
N ASP A 273 19.07 -5.12 7.23
CA ASP A 273 19.86 -4.43 6.21
C ASP A 273 21.37 -4.45 6.52
N GLY A 274 21.77 -5.03 7.65
CA GLY A 274 23.17 -5.06 8.11
C GLY A 274 23.64 -3.77 8.77
N ASN A 275 22.72 -2.85 9.11
CA ASN A 275 23.06 -1.62 9.82
C ASN A 275 23.17 -1.88 11.32
N THR A 276 24.31 -1.55 11.89
CA THR A 276 24.49 -1.46 13.35
C THR A 276 24.06 -0.09 13.86
N ALA A 277 23.98 0.06 15.18
CA ALA A 277 23.72 1.35 15.82
C ALA A 277 24.70 2.45 15.36
N LEU A 278 25.98 2.11 15.18
CA LEU A 278 27.00 3.04 14.68
C LEU A 278 26.75 3.43 13.22
N THR A 279 26.39 2.48 12.36
CA THR A 279 26.04 2.75 10.96
C THR A 279 24.89 3.75 10.86
N VAL A 280 23.83 3.56 11.66
CA VAL A 280 22.67 4.46 11.69
C VAL A 280 23.05 5.86 12.19
N ALA A 281 23.86 5.97 13.24
CA ALA A 281 24.34 7.26 13.76
C ALA A 281 25.13 8.05 12.69
N VAL A 282 26.00 7.37 11.94
CA VAL A 282 26.77 7.96 10.83
C VAL A 282 25.86 8.39 9.67
N MET A 283 24.87 7.57 9.30
CA MET A 283 23.90 7.90 8.26
C MET A 283 23.07 9.15 8.60
N LYS A 284 22.69 9.30 9.88
CA LYS A 284 21.97 10.47 10.40
C LYS A 284 22.88 11.67 10.67
N ASN A 285 24.20 11.50 10.56
CA ASN A 285 25.22 12.49 10.92
C ASN A 285 25.10 12.97 12.38
N ASP A 286 24.79 12.06 13.30
CA ASP A 286 24.75 12.35 14.74
C ASP A 286 26.12 12.10 15.38
N TYR A 287 26.93 13.17 15.44
CA TYR A 287 28.30 13.10 15.94
C TYR A 287 28.38 12.64 17.40
N ASN A 288 27.47 13.11 18.25
CA ASN A 288 27.52 12.83 19.69
C ASN A 288 27.22 11.35 19.96
N ILE A 289 26.18 10.83 19.33
CA ILE A 289 25.83 9.41 19.46
C ILE A 289 26.90 8.51 18.83
N ALA A 290 27.41 8.86 17.63
CA ALA A 290 28.49 8.09 17.01
C ALA A 290 29.75 8.07 17.88
N LYS A 291 30.10 9.20 18.50
CA LYS A 291 31.23 9.28 19.43
C LYS A 291 31.01 8.41 20.66
N LEU A 292 29.84 8.50 21.27
CA LEU A 292 29.46 7.67 22.43
C LEU A 292 29.57 6.18 22.12
N LEU A 293 29.04 5.75 20.97
CA LEU A 293 29.11 4.34 20.54
C LEU A 293 30.55 3.88 20.33
N CYS A 294 31.39 4.69 19.68
CA CYS A 294 32.82 4.41 19.52
C CYS A 294 33.56 4.33 20.87
N GLU A 295 33.27 5.24 21.81
CA GLU A 295 33.84 5.24 23.17
C GLU A 295 33.44 3.98 23.95
N LYS A 296 32.23 3.46 23.72
CA LYS A 296 31.71 2.23 24.31
C LYS A 296 32.16 0.96 23.58
N GLY A 297 32.99 1.09 22.55
CA GLY A 297 33.65 -0.04 21.89
C GLY A 297 32.94 -0.58 20.64
N ALA A 298 32.02 0.18 20.04
CA ALA A 298 31.40 -0.21 18.77
C ALA A 298 32.46 -0.44 17.69
N ARG A 299 32.31 -1.53 16.93
CA ARG A 299 33.19 -1.86 15.83
C ARG A 299 33.05 -0.86 14.69
N THR A 300 34.19 -0.39 14.19
CA THR A 300 34.26 0.59 13.09
C THR A 300 34.57 -0.03 11.73
N ASP A 301 34.75 -1.36 11.68
CA ASP A 301 34.92 -2.14 10.46
C ASP A 301 33.59 -2.65 9.87
N VAL A 302 32.46 -2.21 10.43
CA VAL A 302 31.11 -2.52 9.96
C VAL A 302 30.74 -1.65 8.76
N GLY A 303 30.66 -2.26 7.58
CA GLY A 303 30.37 -1.55 6.33
C GLY A 303 31.43 -0.48 5.97
N ASN A 304 31.06 0.47 5.09
CA ASN A 304 31.95 1.57 4.71
C ASN A 304 31.51 2.90 5.34
N LEU A 305 31.64 3.00 6.68
CA LEU A 305 31.27 4.18 7.47
C LEU A 305 31.89 5.48 6.93
N ILE A 306 33.16 5.42 6.50
CA ILE A 306 33.87 6.57 5.93
C ILE A 306 33.25 7.03 4.61
N ALA A 307 32.82 6.12 3.74
CA ALA A 307 32.09 6.51 2.52
C ALA A 307 30.75 7.16 2.84
N VAL A 308 30.00 6.63 3.80
CA VAL A 308 28.72 7.22 4.25
C VAL A 308 28.95 8.64 4.77
N ALA A 309 29.91 8.84 5.66
CA ALA A 309 30.26 10.16 6.19
C ALA A 309 30.68 11.15 5.07
N ASN A 310 31.51 10.70 4.13
CA ASN A 310 31.94 11.53 3.00
C ASN A 310 30.78 11.89 2.06
N ARG A 311 29.84 10.97 1.79
CA ARG A 311 28.63 11.22 0.99
C ARG A 311 27.76 12.30 1.62
N ASN A 312 27.65 12.27 2.94
CA ASN A 312 26.93 13.27 3.74
C ASN A 312 27.70 14.59 3.93
N ARG A 313 28.93 14.70 3.39
CA ARG A 313 29.87 15.82 3.62
C ARG A 313 30.16 16.06 5.10
N ALA A 314 30.07 15.02 5.92
CA ALA A 314 30.29 15.06 7.34
C ALA A 314 31.78 14.89 7.67
N HIS A 315 32.54 15.98 7.54
CA HIS A 315 34.00 15.95 7.74
C HIS A 315 34.38 15.52 9.17
N ASP A 316 33.73 16.12 10.17
CA ASP A 316 34.00 15.83 11.59
C ASP A 316 33.69 14.37 11.94
N MET A 317 32.60 13.83 11.39
CA MET A 317 32.26 12.41 11.50
C MET A 317 33.35 11.53 10.89
N ALA A 318 33.82 11.84 9.68
CA ALA A 318 34.89 11.07 9.04
C ALA A 318 36.22 11.17 9.82
N CYS A 319 36.49 12.30 10.46
CA CYS A 319 37.65 12.46 11.35
C CYS A 319 37.51 11.61 12.62
N LEU A 320 36.36 11.64 13.28
CA LEU A 320 36.04 10.79 14.43
C LEU A 320 36.23 9.31 14.10
N LEU A 321 35.60 8.84 13.02
CA LEU A 321 35.70 7.43 12.62
C LEU A 321 37.16 7.00 12.37
N ARG A 322 37.99 7.86 11.76
CA ARG A 322 39.43 7.58 11.58
C ARG A 322 40.20 7.51 12.89
N GLN A 323 39.82 8.31 13.90
CA GLN A 323 40.44 8.23 15.24
C GLN A 323 40.19 6.85 15.86
N TYR A 324 39.01 6.27 15.62
CA TYR A 324 38.65 4.92 16.04
C TYR A 324 38.97 3.85 14.97
N ASN A 325 40.03 4.06 14.20
CA ASN A 325 40.60 3.11 13.23
C ASN A 325 39.66 2.65 12.09
N ALA A 326 38.56 3.34 11.83
CA ALA A 326 37.71 3.05 10.67
C ALA A 326 38.50 3.23 9.37
N ARG A 327 38.38 2.27 8.45
CA ARG A 327 39.06 2.31 7.16
C ARG A 327 38.06 2.58 6.05
N PHE A 328 38.51 3.33 5.04
CA PHE A 328 37.78 3.41 3.80
C PHE A 328 38.00 2.10 3.01
N VAL A 329 36.95 1.34 2.81
CA VAL A 329 36.98 0.10 2.01
C VAL A 329 36.15 0.34 0.74
N PRO A 330 36.77 0.51 -0.44
CA PRO A 330 36.01 0.64 -1.68
C PRO A 330 34.97 -0.48 -1.81
N GLU A 331 33.72 -0.14 -2.12
CA GLU A 331 32.67 -1.15 -2.34
C GLU A 331 33.13 -2.11 -3.45
N THR A 332 33.30 -3.38 -3.10
CA THR A 332 33.53 -4.46 -4.07
C THR A 332 32.17 -4.87 -4.59
N LEU A 333 31.78 -4.31 -5.72
CA LEU A 333 30.55 -4.69 -6.38
C LEU A 333 30.74 -6.04 -7.07
N GLU A 334 29.75 -6.91 -6.94
CA GLU A 334 29.72 -8.16 -7.69
C GLU A 334 29.75 -7.87 -9.20
N ASP A 335 30.33 -8.78 -9.96
CA ASP A 335 30.30 -8.72 -11.43
C ASP A 335 28.88 -8.99 -11.91
N TRP A 336 28.06 -7.93 -11.94
CA TRP A 336 26.70 -7.96 -12.43
C TRP A 336 26.64 -7.57 -13.91
N GLU A 337 26.00 -8.42 -14.71
CA GLU A 337 25.82 -8.22 -16.14
C GLU A 337 24.33 -7.98 -16.46
N PRO A 338 23.96 -6.80 -17.00
CA PRO A 338 22.60 -6.52 -17.42
C PRO A 338 22.15 -7.44 -18.57
N LYS A 339 20.88 -7.83 -18.55
CA LYS A 339 20.20 -8.56 -19.62
C LYS A 339 19.90 -7.66 -20.81
N SER A 340 19.54 -6.40 -20.55
CA SER A 340 19.25 -5.44 -21.63
C SER A 340 20.46 -5.21 -22.51
N LYS A 341 20.26 -5.21 -23.84
CA LYS A 341 21.34 -4.93 -24.80
C LYS A 341 21.54 -3.43 -24.98
N ARG A 342 20.45 -2.69 -25.16
CA ARG A 342 20.47 -1.23 -25.40
C ARG A 342 20.87 -0.45 -24.14
N TRP A 343 20.37 -0.84 -22.98
CA TRP A 343 20.54 -0.05 -21.75
C TRP A 343 21.73 -0.49 -20.90
N LYS A 344 22.47 -1.51 -21.36
CA LYS A 344 23.57 -2.16 -20.67
C LYS A 344 24.53 -1.20 -19.97
N ASP A 345 25.11 -0.26 -20.71
CA ASP A 345 26.14 0.64 -20.17
C ASP A 345 25.57 1.60 -19.12
N LYS A 346 24.35 2.11 -19.36
CA LYS A 346 23.67 2.99 -18.41
C LYS A 346 23.29 2.25 -17.12
N LEU A 347 22.84 1.00 -17.24
CA LEU A 347 22.54 0.12 -16.13
C LEU A 347 23.80 -0.23 -15.32
N LYS A 348 24.93 -0.51 -15.98
CA LYS A 348 26.23 -0.70 -15.29
C LYS A 348 26.64 0.54 -14.51
N ILE A 349 26.43 1.74 -15.07
CA ILE A 349 26.67 3.00 -14.34
C ILE A 349 25.73 3.10 -13.15
N LEU A 350 24.42 2.86 -13.32
CA LEU A 350 23.43 2.92 -12.23
C LEU A 350 23.73 1.91 -11.11
N TYR A 351 24.15 0.71 -11.46
CA TYR A 351 24.56 -0.33 -10.53
C TYR A 351 25.75 0.13 -9.68
N LYS A 352 26.75 0.76 -10.31
CA LYS A 352 27.98 1.22 -9.65
C LYS A 352 27.83 2.47 -8.80
N ILE A 353 26.94 3.39 -9.17
CA ILE A 353 26.76 4.61 -8.39
C ILE A 353 25.98 4.32 -7.11
N TYR A 354 26.37 4.95 -6.00
CA TYR A 354 25.56 4.93 -4.79
C TYR A 354 24.26 5.71 -5.02
N ARG A 355 23.13 5.10 -4.67
CA ARG A 355 21.82 5.75 -4.61
C ARG A 355 21.08 5.25 -3.36
N PRO A 356 20.35 6.14 -2.66
CA PRO A 356 19.43 5.69 -1.62
C PRO A 356 18.44 4.68 -2.21
N MET A 357 18.16 3.62 -1.45
CA MET A 357 17.12 2.67 -1.81
C MET A 357 15.75 3.25 -1.44
N ILE A 358 14.78 3.07 -2.33
CA ILE A 358 13.38 3.42 -2.12
C ILE A 358 12.64 2.10 -2.01
N GLY A 359 12.41 1.61 -0.79
CA GLY A 359 12.04 0.21 -0.59
C GLY A 359 13.07 -0.71 -1.24
N LYS A 360 12.67 -1.53 -2.21
CA LYS A 360 13.60 -2.39 -2.97
C LYS A 360 14.13 -1.76 -4.26
N LEU A 361 13.71 -0.53 -4.58
CA LEU A 361 14.06 0.17 -5.81
C LEU A 361 15.31 1.03 -5.66
N LYS A 362 16.27 0.82 -6.56
CA LYS A 362 17.37 1.74 -6.85
C LYS A 362 17.10 2.45 -8.16
N THR A 363 16.89 3.76 -8.14
CA THR A 363 16.73 4.57 -9.35
C THR A 363 17.44 5.91 -9.22
N PHE A 364 17.60 6.62 -10.33
CA PHE A 364 18.14 7.97 -10.33
C PHE A 364 17.42 8.83 -11.35
N GLN A 365 16.67 9.82 -10.87
CA GLN A 365 15.98 10.81 -11.68
C GLN A 365 16.96 11.82 -12.29
N TYR A 366 17.80 11.34 -13.20
CA TYR A 366 18.84 12.10 -13.86
C TYR A 366 18.74 11.93 -15.36
N ILE A 367 19.05 12.99 -16.10
CA ILE A 367 18.80 13.03 -17.55
C ILE A 367 19.51 11.92 -18.32
N GLN A 368 20.68 11.46 -17.85
CA GLN A 368 21.41 10.36 -18.48
C GLN A 368 20.73 9.00 -18.27
N GLN A 369 19.97 8.83 -17.18
CA GLN A 369 19.24 7.60 -16.84
C GLN A 369 17.80 7.60 -17.36
N ARG A 370 17.36 8.66 -18.02
CA ARG A 370 16.06 8.74 -18.68
C ARG A 370 16.04 7.93 -19.97
N ILE A 371 15.02 7.11 -20.13
CA ILE A 371 14.76 6.28 -21.32
C ILE A 371 13.58 6.78 -22.13
N TRP A 372 12.64 7.50 -21.52
CA TRP A 372 11.44 7.99 -22.19
C TRP A 372 11.01 9.37 -21.66
N ASN A 373 10.37 10.18 -22.51
CA ASN A 373 9.72 11.43 -22.12
C ASN A 373 8.21 11.25 -22.15
N THR A 374 7.54 11.61 -21.06
CA THR A 374 6.09 11.56 -20.93
C THR A 374 5.54 12.97 -20.70
N SER A 375 4.24 13.16 -20.88
CA SER A 375 3.57 14.43 -20.60
C SER A 375 3.67 14.85 -19.13
N GLN A 376 3.88 13.89 -18.21
CA GLN A 376 4.00 14.12 -16.77
C GLN A 376 5.41 13.94 -16.21
N GLY A 377 6.43 13.87 -17.06
CA GLY A 377 7.83 13.70 -16.63
C GLY A 377 8.63 12.78 -17.55
N GLY A 378 9.41 11.87 -16.99
CA GLY A 378 10.17 10.89 -17.76
C GLY A 378 10.09 9.50 -17.16
N ILE A 379 10.43 8.50 -17.96
CA ILE A 379 10.67 7.14 -17.50
C ILE A 379 12.19 6.96 -17.39
N TYR A 380 12.63 6.38 -16.28
CA TYR A 380 14.04 6.24 -15.92
C TYR A 380 14.42 4.78 -15.75
N LEU A 381 15.71 4.46 -15.84
CA LEU A 381 16.21 3.15 -15.47
C LEU A 381 16.17 2.94 -13.95
N GLY A 382 15.88 1.71 -13.54
CA GLY A 382 15.90 1.29 -12.15
C GLY A 382 16.35 -0.16 -11.99
N LEU A 383 16.71 -0.51 -10.77
CA LEU A 383 16.93 -1.88 -10.32
C LEU A 383 16.01 -2.14 -9.13
N HIS A 384 15.03 -3.02 -9.27
CA HIS A 384 14.13 -3.42 -8.18
C HIS A 384 14.55 -4.80 -7.69
N GLY A 385 15.08 -4.89 -6.47
CA GLY A 385 15.61 -6.15 -5.92
C GLY A 385 16.66 -6.81 -6.83
N GLY A 386 17.46 -6.02 -7.56
CA GLY A 386 18.44 -6.50 -8.55
C GLY A 386 17.88 -6.77 -9.95
N THR A 387 16.57 -6.63 -10.17
CA THR A 387 15.93 -6.80 -11.48
C THR A 387 15.88 -5.48 -12.24
N GLU A 388 16.25 -5.49 -13.52
CA GLU A 388 16.18 -4.32 -14.42
C GLU A 388 14.74 -3.90 -14.68
N VAL A 389 14.43 -2.63 -14.40
CA VAL A 389 13.08 -2.08 -14.56
C VAL A 389 13.12 -0.69 -15.20
N ALA A 390 12.02 -0.36 -15.87
CA ALA A 390 11.70 1.01 -16.25
C ALA A 390 10.83 1.64 -15.16
N VAL A 391 11.15 2.85 -14.72
CA VAL A 391 10.53 3.50 -13.56
C VAL A 391 9.85 4.78 -14.00
N ARG A 392 8.53 4.86 -13.81
CA ARG A 392 7.77 6.11 -13.90
C ARG A 392 7.58 6.69 -12.50
N ILE A 393 7.82 7.99 -12.37
CA ILE A 393 7.70 8.70 -11.09
C ILE A 393 6.52 9.66 -11.19
N CYS A 394 5.52 9.47 -10.33
CA CYS A 394 4.28 10.26 -10.31
C CYS A 394 4.03 10.80 -8.89
N ARG A 395 3.19 11.83 -8.77
CA ARG A 395 2.65 12.22 -7.44
C ARG A 395 1.65 11.16 -6.98
N SER A 396 1.62 10.86 -5.68
CA SER A 396 0.82 9.73 -5.16
C SER A 396 -0.65 9.76 -5.56
N ALA A 397 -1.30 10.94 -5.50
CA ALA A 397 -2.73 11.07 -5.84
C ALA A 397 -3.04 10.78 -7.32
N GLU A 398 -2.15 11.19 -8.23
CA GLU A 398 -2.28 10.92 -9.68
C GLU A 398 -1.84 9.48 -10.01
N GLY A 399 -0.84 8.97 -9.30
CA GLY A 399 -0.31 7.63 -9.51
C GLY A 399 -1.23 6.51 -9.01
N ASP A 400 -2.04 6.75 -7.97
CA ASP A 400 -2.92 5.71 -7.42
C ASP A 400 -4.05 5.32 -8.41
N THR A 401 -4.61 6.26 -9.17
CA THR A 401 -5.63 5.97 -10.20
C THR A 401 -5.04 5.15 -11.36
N GLU A 402 -3.82 5.50 -11.75
CA GLU A 402 -3.08 4.84 -12.81
C GLU A 402 -2.61 3.45 -12.38
N ARG A 403 -2.17 3.28 -11.14
CA ARG A 403 -1.85 1.97 -10.54
C ARG A 403 -3.08 1.05 -10.57
N MET A 404 -4.23 1.52 -10.12
CA MET A 404 -5.46 0.72 -10.10
C MET A 404 -5.85 0.21 -11.50
N PHE A 405 -5.64 1.02 -12.53
CA PHE A 405 -5.83 0.59 -13.92
C PHE A 405 -4.80 -0.46 -14.34
N LEU A 406 -3.52 -0.24 -14.08
CA LEU A 406 -2.46 -1.19 -14.45
C LEU A 406 -2.60 -2.54 -13.72
N GLU A 407 -3.16 -2.55 -12.52
CA GLU A 407 -3.50 -3.78 -11.79
C GLU A 407 -4.62 -4.57 -12.50
N GLN A 408 -5.58 -3.90 -13.17
CA GLN A 408 -6.60 -4.56 -14.00
C GLN A 408 -6.00 -5.19 -15.26
N CYS A 409 -4.88 -4.66 -15.77
CA CYS A 409 -4.15 -5.23 -16.91
C CYS A 409 -3.36 -6.52 -16.55
N GLY A 410 -3.43 -7.01 -15.31
CA GLY A 410 -2.65 -8.15 -14.82
C GLY A 410 -2.81 -9.42 -15.67
N ASP A 411 -4.01 -9.69 -16.18
CA ASP A 411 -4.33 -10.89 -16.97
C ASP A 411 -4.06 -10.72 -18.47
N SER A 412 -3.88 -9.49 -18.96
CA SER A 412 -3.65 -9.16 -20.37
C SER A 412 -2.26 -9.63 -20.84
N GLU A 413 -2.09 -10.17 -22.05
CA GLU A 413 -0.75 -10.62 -22.47
C GLU A 413 0.10 -9.51 -23.10
N HIS A 414 -0.54 -8.52 -23.72
CA HIS A 414 0.09 -7.51 -24.58
C HIS A 414 -0.14 -6.07 -24.11
N LEU A 415 -0.65 -5.88 -22.90
CA LEU A 415 -0.65 -4.58 -22.22
C LEU A 415 0.57 -4.47 -21.31
N LEU A 416 1.17 -3.27 -21.22
CA LEU A 416 2.28 -3.02 -20.32
C LEU A 416 1.82 -3.23 -18.86
N LYS A 417 2.44 -4.18 -18.17
CA LYS A 417 2.09 -4.55 -16.81
C LYS A 417 2.90 -3.79 -15.78
N LEU A 418 2.26 -3.47 -14.67
CA LEU A 418 2.98 -3.07 -13.47
C LEU A 418 3.73 -4.28 -12.90
N PHE A 419 5.05 -4.16 -12.79
CA PHE A 419 5.88 -5.18 -12.16
C PHE A 419 5.82 -5.07 -10.64
N GLN A 420 6.10 -3.88 -10.11
CA GLN A 420 6.09 -3.53 -8.68
C GLN A 420 5.88 -2.02 -8.53
N PHE A 421 5.60 -1.55 -7.31
CA PHE A 421 5.61 -0.13 -7.00
C PHE A 421 6.21 0.16 -5.63
N GLU A 422 6.73 1.37 -5.47
CA GLU A 422 7.25 1.87 -4.19
C GLU A 422 6.65 3.26 -3.91
N LYS A 423 6.47 3.61 -2.62
CA LYS A 423 5.99 4.93 -2.19
C LYS A 423 7.04 5.57 -1.29
N ASP A 424 7.44 6.80 -1.62
CA ASP A 424 8.36 7.58 -0.80
C ASP A 424 8.18 9.08 -1.02
N GLY A 425 8.28 9.88 0.06
CA GLY A 425 8.26 11.34 -0.01
C GLY A 425 7.05 11.98 -0.71
N GLY A 426 5.89 11.30 -0.74
CA GLY A 426 4.69 11.75 -1.46
C GLY A 426 4.66 11.39 -2.96
N TYR A 427 5.67 10.68 -3.45
CA TYR A 427 5.76 10.16 -4.81
C TYR A 427 5.45 8.66 -4.87
N LEU A 428 4.92 8.25 -6.02
CA LEU A 428 4.70 6.86 -6.39
C LEU A 428 5.66 6.49 -7.53
N TYR A 429 6.40 5.40 -7.32
CA TYR A 429 7.37 4.86 -8.27
C TYR A 429 6.78 3.59 -8.88
N LEU A 430 6.28 3.69 -10.10
CA LEU A 430 5.71 2.57 -10.85
C LEU A 430 6.82 1.89 -11.64
N CYS A 431 7.09 0.63 -11.32
CA CYS A 431 8.12 -0.17 -11.97
C CYS A 431 7.50 -1.05 -13.04
N PHE A 432 8.05 -1.02 -14.24
CA PHE A 432 7.64 -1.79 -15.40
C PHE A 432 8.78 -2.70 -15.88
N PRO A 433 8.46 -3.80 -16.58
CA PRO A 433 9.45 -4.54 -17.34
C PRO A 433 10.23 -3.60 -18.28
N LEU A 434 11.54 -3.76 -18.34
CA LEU A 434 12.39 -2.94 -19.21
C LEU A 434 12.25 -3.39 -20.67
N TRP A 435 11.98 -2.44 -21.57
CA TRP A 435 11.91 -2.68 -23.02
C TRP A 435 13.19 -2.22 -23.71
N GLU A 436 13.48 -2.77 -24.90
CA GLU A 436 14.65 -2.41 -25.69
C GLU A 436 14.36 -1.24 -26.61
N LYS A 437 13.20 -1.22 -27.28
CA LYS A 437 12.86 -0.19 -28.28
C LYS A 437 11.36 -0.06 -28.44
N ASN A 438 10.92 1.01 -29.09
CA ASN A 438 9.53 1.11 -29.55
C ASN A 438 9.40 0.67 -31.01
N LEU A 439 8.16 0.52 -31.48
CA LEU A 439 7.89 0.03 -32.83
C LEU A 439 8.46 0.94 -33.93
N GLU A 440 8.45 2.26 -33.73
CA GLU A 440 9.03 3.23 -34.68
C GLU A 440 10.55 3.08 -34.79
N GLU A 441 11.25 3.00 -33.66
CA GLU A 441 12.69 2.76 -33.63
C GLU A 441 13.05 1.41 -34.26
N HIS A 442 12.26 0.37 -33.97
CA HIS A 442 12.53 -0.96 -34.49
C HIS A 442 12.39 -1.07 -36.00
N LEU A 443 11.38 -0.43 -36.60
CA LEU A 443 11.18 -0.46 -38.04
C LEU A 443 12.22 0.38 -38.82
N GLN A 444 12.86 1.34 -38.15
CA GLN A 444 13.95 2.13 -38.74
C GLN A 444 15.31 1.41 -38.72
N GLU A 445 15.49 0.41 -37.85
CA GLU A 445 16.71 -0.39 -37.75
C GLU A 445 16.73 -1.50 -38.81
N SER A 446 17.71 -1.47 -39.73
CA SER A 446 17.76 -2.32 -40.93
C SER A 446 18.18 -3.79 -40.71
N GLU A 447 18.42 -4.23 -39.47
CA GLU A 447 19.10 -5.51 -39.19
C GLU A 447 18.18 -6.63 -38.68
N ASP A 448 17.02 -6.33 -38.09
CA ASP A 448 16.08 -7.34 -37.57
C ASP A 448 14.78 -7.30 -38.37
N GLN A 449 14.61 -8.21 -39.34
CA GLN A 449 13.32 -8.40 -40.03
C GLN A 449 12.32 -9.09 -39.09
N MET A 450 11.67 -8.30 -38.23
CA MET A 450 10.48 -8.76 -37.51
C MET A 450 9.39 -9.09 -38.51
N ASP A 451 8.75 -10.25 -38.34
CA ASP A 451 7.62 -10.64 -39.17
C ASP A 451 6.45 -9.67 -38.93
N CYS A 452 6.14 -8.86 -39.93
CA CYS A 452 5.04 -7.90 -39.88
C CYS A 452 3.72 -8.56 -39.46
N LYS A 453 3.46 -9.81 -39.85
CA LYS A 453 2.23 -10.53 -39.46
C LYS A 453 2.22 -10.83 -37.98
N VAL A 454 3.36 -11.23 -37.41
CA VAL A 454 3.49 -11.49 -35.97
C VAL A 454 3.35 -10.19 -35.17
N ALA A 455 4.02 -9.12 -35.61
CA ALA A 455 3.91 -7.81 -34.97
C ALA A 455 2.46 -7.30 -34.98
N LEU A 456 1.78 -7.36 -36.13
CA LEU A 456 0.39 -6.94 -36.25
C LEU A 456 -0.55 -7.80 -35.41
N LYS A 457 -0.33 -9.12 -35.30
CA LYS A 457 -1.11 -9.97 -34.38
C LYS A 457 -1.00 -9.49 -32.94
N MET A 458 0.21 -9.21 -32.46
CA MET A 458 0.42 -8.71 -31.09
C MET A 458 -0.21 -7.34 -30.87
N ILE A 459 -0.11 -6.44 -31.84
CA ILE A 459 -0.73 -5.11 -31.80
C ILE A 459 -2.26 -5.22 -31.71
N PHE A 460 -2.88 -6.04 -32.56
CA PHE A 460 -4.34 -6.24 -32.55
C PHE A 460 -4.79 -6.86 -31.23
N GLN A 461 -4.02 -7.83 -30.73
CA GLN A 461 -4.27 -8.45 -29.45
C GLN A 461 -4.23 -7.44 -28.30
N ALA A 462 -3.25 -6.54 -28.29
CA ALA A 462 -3.13 -5.50 -27.28
C ALA A 462 -4.35 -4.56 -27.26
N VAL A 463 -4.78 -4.07 -28.43
CA VAL A 463 -5.94 -3.18 -28.54
C VAL A 463 -7.23 -3.92 -28.11
N ARG A 464 -7.36 -5.20 -28.48
CA ARG A 464 -8.48 -6.05 -28.07
C ARG A 464 -8.56 -6.21 -26.56
N GLU A 465 -7.45 -6.51 -25.91
CA GLU A 465 -7.36 -6.64 -24.45
C GLU A 465 -7.74 -5.32 -23.75
N LEU A 466 -7.32 -4.18 -24.30
CA LEU A 466 -7.72 -2.88 -23.75
C LEU A 466 -9.23 -2.64 -23.87
N HIS A 467 -9.80 -2.95 -25.04
CA HIS A 467 -11.24 -2.81 -25.29
C HIS A 467 -12.07 -3.76 -24.41
N SER A 468 -11.58 -4.98 -24.13
CA SER A 468 -12.27 -5.92 -23.24
C SER A 468 -12.25 -5.47 -21.77
N LEU A 469 -11.27 -4.65 -21.38
CA LEU A 469 -11.27 -3.95 -20.09
C LEU A 469 -12.21 -2.72 -20.07
N GLY A 470 -12.87 -2.40 -21.19
CA GLY A 470 -13.84 -1.30 -21.29
C GLY A 470 -13.21 0.07 -21.63
N PHE A 471 -11.96 0.10 -22.07
CA PHE A 471 -11.23 1.33 -22.39
C PHE A 471 -10.83 1.40 -23.85
N ALA A 472 -10.86 2.61 -24.42
CA ALA A 472 -10.27 2.93 -25.72
C ALA A 472 -8.99 3.75 -25.49
N HIS A 473 -7.94 3.54 -26.30
CA HIS A 473 -6.63 4.16 -26.11
C HIS A 473 -6.59 5.62 -26.57
N GLN A 474 -7.20 5.92 -27.72
CA GLN A 474 -7.34 7.24 -28.35
C GLN A 474 -6.03 7.92 -28.80
N ASP A 475 -4.92 7.19 -28.77
CA ASP A 475 -3.61 7.66 -29.24
C ASP A 475 -2.74 6.47 -29.64
N LEU A 476 -3.26 5.63 -30.54
CA LEU A 476 -2.49 4.51 -31.06
C LEU A 476 -1.41 5.04 -32.01
N HIS A 477 -0.21 5.25 -31.47
CA HIS A 477 0.98 5.70 -32.18
C HIS A 477 2.07 4.62 -32.12
N PRO A 478 2.91 4.45 -33.15
CA PRO A 478 4.02 3.49 -33.13
C PRO A 478 4.93 3.59 -31.88
N SER A 479 5.17 4.80 -31.38
CA SER A 479 5.92 5.00 -30.14
C SER A 479 5.26 4.35 -28.92
N ASN A 480 3.95 4.15 -28.90
CA ASN A 480 3.26 3.61 -27.72
C ASN A 480 3.33 2.08 -27.66
N PHE A 481 3.94 1.43 -28.66
CA PHE A 481 4.18 0.00 -28.69
C PHE A 481 5.64 -0.30 -28.36
N LEU A 482 5.86 -0.91 -27.20
CA LEU A 482 7.16 -1.21 -26.63
C LEU A 482 7.55 -2.66 -26.91
N ILE A 483 8.81 -2.89 -27.26
CA ILE A 483 9.33 -4.20 -27.65
C ILE A 483 10.38 -4.65 -26.63
N ASP A 484 10.16 -5.80 -26.01
CA ASP A 484 11.12 -6.38 -25.08
C ASP A 484 12.27 -7.13 -25.79
N LEU A 485 13.21 -7.64 -24.98
CA LEU A 485 14.36 -8.40 -25.49
C LEU A 485 13.96 -9.68 -26.25
N GLY A 486 12.78 -10.25 -25.96
CA GLY A 486 12.23 -11.43 -26.62
C GLY A 486 11.44 -11.12 -27.89
N GLY A 487 11.28 -9.85 -28.26
CA GLY A 487 10.51 -9.41 -29.41
C GLY A 487 9.00 -9.32 -29.15
N LYS A 488 8.54 -9.41 -27.89
CA LYS A 488 7.13 -9.27 -27.55
C LYS A 488 6.75 -7.79 -27.50
N ILE A 489 5.60 -7.47 -28.08
CA ILE A 489 5.06 -6.10 -28.15
C ILE A 489 4.05 -5.87 -27.04
N TYR A 490 4.20 -4.74 -26.34
CA TYR A 490 3.29 -4.25 -25.31
C TYR A 490 2.75 -2.86 -25.66
N LEU A 491 1.44 -2.65 -25.53
CA LEU A 491 0.84 -1.33 -25.59
C LEU A 491 1.06 -0.60 -24.26
N ALA A 492 1.47 0.67 -24.34
CA ALA A 492 1.82 1.52 -23.21
C ALA A 492 1.28 2.95 -23.39
N ASP A 493 1.64 3.86 -22.47
CA ASP A 493 1.23 5.28 -22.45
C ASP A 493 -0.27 5.52 -22.32
N PHE A 494 -0.87 4.88 -21.31
CA PHE A 494 -2.30 4.97 -20.99
C PHE A 494 -2.73 6.32 -20.37
N ASP A 495 -1.79 7.19 -20.01
CA ASP A 495 -2.01 8.40 -19.20
C ASP A 495 -2.86 9.46 -19.93
N ASN A 496 -3.99 9.87 -19.33
CA ASN A 496 -4.92 10.90 -19.82
C ASN A 496 -5.48 10.74 -21.26
N LYS A 497 -5.00 9.74 -22.00
CA LYS A 497 -5.39 9.42 -23.37
C LYS A 497 -6.50 8.37 -23.38
N ARG A 498 -6.44 7.39 -22.47
CA ARG A 498 -7.48 6.35 -22.39
C ARG A 498 -8.84 6.94 -22.01
N LYS A 499 -9.90 6.43 -22.62
CA LYS A 499 -11.29 6.84 -22.33
C LYS A 499 -12.19 5.62 -22.13
N LEU A 500 -13.13 5.73 -21.18
CA LEU A 500 -14.13 4.70 -20.93
C LEU A 500 -15.08 4.59 -22.12
N ILE A 501 -15.31 3.37 -22.62
CA ILE A 501 -16.12 3.07 -23.81
C ILE A 501 -17.63 3.17 -23.53
N GLU A 502 -18.07 3.20 -22.27
CA GLU A 502 -19.48 3.10 -21.86
C GLU A 502 -20.44 3.98 -22.70
N GLY A 503 -21.20 3.33 -23.61
CA GLY A 503 -22.16 3.97 -24.52
C GLY A 503 -21.58 4.75 -25.71
N LYS A 504 -20.25 4.79 -25.90
CA LYS A 504 -19.53 5.63 -26.88
C LYS A 504 -18.79 4.81 -27.93
N LYS A 505 -19.54 4.24 -28.89
CA LYS A 505 -18.97 3.47 -30.02
C LYS A 505 -17.98 4.27 -30.88
N GLU A 506 -18.12 5.59 -30.91
CA GLU A 506 -17.20 6.50 -31.63
C GLU A 506 -15.75 6.39 -31.16
N LEU A 507 -15.51 6.09 -29.87
CA LEU A 507 -14.15 5.93 -29.33
C LEU A 507 -13.47 4.69 -29.90
N VAL A 508 -14.21 3.57 -29.97
CA VAL A 508 -13.73 2.33 -30.59
C VAL A 508 -13.42 2.55 -32.06
N ASN A 509 -14.31 3.24 -32.79
CA ASN A 509 -14.09 3.56 -34.20
C ASN A 509 -12.82 4.39 -34.41
N SER A 510 -12.56 5.38 -33.56
CA SER A 510 -11.33 6.17 -33.61
C SER A 510 -10.07 5.33 -33.38
N ASP A 511 -10.12 4.35 -32.48
CA ASP A 511 -9.00 3.42 -32.28
C ASP A 511 -8.81 2.52 -33.51
N LEU A 512 -9.88 2.02 -34.13
CA LEU A 512 -9.80 1.19 -35.34
C LEU A 512 -9.23 1.95 -36.54
N GLU A 513 -9.61 3.22 -36.71
CA GLU A 513 -9.02 4.10 -37.71
C GLU A 513 -7.52 4.31 -37.47
N ALA A 514 -7.11 4.57 -36.22
CA ALA A 514 -5.70 4.69 -35.88
C ALA A 514 -4.94 3.36 -36.11
N LEU A 515 -5.56 2.22 -35.79
CA LEU A 515 -5.02 0.88 -36.04
C LEU A 515 -4.85 0.62 -37.55
N SER A 516 -5.78 1.08 -38.40
CA SER A 516 -5.65 0.98 -39.87
C SER A 516 -4.40 1.70 -40.40
N ARG A 517 -4.08 2.86 -39.83
CA ARG A 517 -2.88 3.62 -40.18
C ARG A 517 -1.63 2.92 -39.65
N LEU A 518 -1.72 2.31 -38.47
CA LEU A 518 -0.64 1.52 -37.89
C LEU A 518 -0.32 0.28 -38.73
N VAL A 519 -1.33 -0.40 -39.29
CA VAL A 519 -1.14 -1.47 -40.27
C VAL A 519 -0.33 -0.96 -41.45
N LEU A 520 -0.75 0.13 -42.08
CA LEU A 520 -0.01 0.71 -43.21
C LEU A 520 1.43 1.08 -42.83
N TYR A 521 1.64 1.66 -41.65
CA TYR A 521 2.96 2.05 -41.17
C TYR A 521 3.91 0.85 -40.99
N VAL A 522 3.43 -0.25 -40.41
CA VAL A 522 4.20 -1.49 -40.25
C VAL A 522 4.50 -2.13 -41.61
N LEU A 523 3.51 -2.20 -42.50
CA LEU A 523 3.68 -2.81 -43.83
C LEU A 523 4.65 -2.03 -44.73
N THR A 524 4.73 -0.72 -44.55
CA THR A 524 5.67 0.16 -45.27
C THR A 524 7.03 0.28 -44.57
N ALA A 525 7.27 -0.53 -43.52
CA ALA A 525 8.48 -0.55 -42.71
C ALA A 525 8.87 0.84 -42.16
N GLY A 526 7.88 1.66 -41.81
CA GLY A 526 8.12 2.98 -41.20
C GLY A 526 8.90 3.98 -42.07
N ARG A 527 9.01 3.77 -43.40
CA ARG A 527 9.79 4.62 -44.32
C ARG A 527 9.30 6.06 -44.40
N LYS A 528 8.02 6.29 -44.10
CA LYS A 528 7.38 7.61 -44.07
C LYS A 528 6.94 7.94 -42.64
N PRO A 529 6.90 9.22 -42.25
CA PRO A 529 6.32 9.64 -40.98
C PRO A 529 4.89 9.12 -40.82
N PHE A 530 4.52 8.68 -39.62
CA PHE A 530 3.23 8.03 -39.33
C PHE A 530 2.00 8.82 -39.84
N GLN A 531 2.06 10.15 -39.77
CA GLN A 531 0.97 11.03 -40.23
C GLN A 531 0.82 11.12 -41.76
N GLN A 532 1.82 10.66 -42.52
CA GLN A 532 1.89 10.80 -43.98
C GLN A 532 1.73 9.46 -44.71
N VAL A 533 1.58 8.35 -43.98
CA VAL A 533 1.42 7.03 -44.59
C VAL A 533 0.05 6.89 -45.22
N SER A 534 0.01 6.36 -46.44
CA SER A 534 -1.20 6.15 -47.22
C SER A 534 -1.22 4.78 -47.89
N ARG A 535 -2.37 4.39 -48.41
CA ARG A 535 -2.52 3.12 -49.16
C ARG A 535 -1.64 3.06 -50.41
N ALA A 536 -1.30 4.21 -50.99
CA ALA A 536 -0.44 4.30 -52.18
C ALA A 536 1.02 3.92 -51.88
N ASP A 537 1.39 3.78 -50.60
CA ASP A 537 2.74 3.44 -50.18
C ASP A 537 2.96 1.93 -50.03
N LEU A 538 1.88 1.14 -50.12
CA LEU A 538 1.96 -0.31 -50.12
C LEU A 538 2.63 -0.81 -51.41
N ASP A 539 3.45 -1.84 -51.26
CA ASP A 539 4.12 -2.49 -52.39
C ASP A 539 3.10 -3.30 -53.20
N ALA A 540 2.73 -2.79 -54.38
CA ALA A 540 1.78 -3.43 -55.29
C ALA A 540 2.27 -4.79 -55.81
N ASP A 541 3.58 -5.05 -55.74
CA ASP A 541 4.19 -6.32 -56.15
C ASP A 541 4.23 -7.35 -55.00
N SER A 542 3.76 -6.97 -53.80
CA SER A 542 3.71 -7.87 -52.64
C SER A 542 2.65 -8.97 -52.82
N PRO A 543 2.96 -10.23 -52.49
CA PRO A 543 2.01 -11.34 -52.61
C PRO A 543 0.81 -11.23 -51.68
N ASP A 544 0.86 -10.36 -50.67
CA ASP A 544 -0.21 -10.14 -49.69
C ASP A 544 -0.86 -8.76 -49.84
N TYR A 545 -0.65 -8.07 -50.99
CA TYR A 545 -1.13 -6.71 -51.23
C TYR A 545 -2.66 -6.58 -51.15
N GLU A 546 -3.39 -7.48 -51.81
CA GLU A 546 -4.87 -7.48 -51.82
C GLU A 546 -5.43 -7.77 -50.41
N GLU A 547 -4.85 -8.75 -49.70
CA GLU A 547 -5.28 -9.08 -48.35
C GLU A 547 -4.94 -7.98 -47.33
N ALA A 548 -3.85 -7.23 -47.55
CA ALA A 548 -3.47 -6.08 -46.74
C ALA A 548 -4.40 -4.88 -46.96
N LEU A 549 -4.79 -4.62 -48.21
CA LEU A 549 -5.76 -3.57 -48.54
C LEU A 549 -7.13 -3.87 -47.93
N ASP A 550 -7.62 -5.10 -48.08
CA ASP A 550 -8.89 -5.55 -47.50
C ASP A 550 -8.87 -5.43 -45.96
N LEU A 551 -7.75 -5.78 -45.31
CA LEU A 551 -7.59 -5.61 -43.86
C LEU A 551 -7.71 -4.15 -43.43
N VAL A 552 -7.05 -3.22 -44.14
CA VAL A 552 -7.11 -1.78 -43.87
C VAL A 552 -8.52 -1.22 -44.12
N GLU A 553 -9.21 -1.71 -45.15
CA GLU A 553 -10.58 -1.27 -45.47
C GLU A 553 -11.59 -1.71 -44.43
N ARG A 554 -11.49 -2.95 -43.92
CA ARG A 554 -12.39 -3.47 -42.89
C ARG A 554 -12.25 -2.78 -41.54
N LEU A 555 -11.05 -2.30 -41.22
CA LEU A 555 -10.83 -1.47 -40.02
C LEU A 555 -11.54 -0.13 -40.09
N VAL A 556 -11.62 0.47 -41.29
CA VAL A 556 -12.25 1.77 -41.54
C VAL A 556 -13.77 1.64 -41.75
N SER A 557 -14.27 0.51 -42.27
CA SER A 557 -15.70 0.30 -42.49
C SER A 557 -16.50 -0.03 -41.22
N HIS A 558 -15.82 -0.16 -40.08
CA HIS A 558 -16.40 -0.45 -38.76
C HIS A 558 -17.29 -1.71 -38.76
N ASP A 559 -16.83 -2.80 -39.41
CA ASP A 559 -17.57 -4.07 -39.52
C ASP A 559 -18.12 -4.54 -38.15
N GLU A 560 -19.36 -5.02 -38.13
CA GLU A 560 -20.09 -5.44 -36.91
C GLU A 560 -19.41 -6.60 -36.15
N ARG A 561 -18.47 -7.29 -36.80
CA ARG A 561 -17.65 -8.38 -36.23
C ARG A 561 -16.50 -7.91 -35.33
N GLY A 562 -16.21 -6.60 -35.28
CA GLY A 562 -15.20 -6.02 -34.40
C GLY A 562 -13.75 -6.51 -34.63
N LEU A 563 -12.87 -6.30 -33.65
CA LEU A 563 -11.46 -6.75 -33.67
C LEU A 563 -11.32 -8.28 -33.75
N GLU A 564 -12.31 -9.03 -33.30
CA GLU A 564 -12.28 -10.50 -33.20
C GLU A 564 -12.29 -11.17 -34.59
N GLY A 565 -13.13 -10.69 -35.51
CA GLY A 565 -13.12 -11.17 -36.90
C GLY A 565 -11.90 -10.72 -37.70
N LEU A 566 -11.17 -9.70 -37.25
CA LEU A 566 -10.01 -9.13 -37.94
C LEU A 566 -8.71 -9.87 -37.60
N SER A 567 -8.58 -10.46 -36.41
CA SER A 567 -7.42 -11.31 -36.08
C SER A 567 -7.39 -12.63 -36.87
N GLU A 568 -8.57 -13.10 -37.33
CA GLU A 568 -8.72 -14.29 -38.17
C GLU A 568 -8.68 -13.98 -39.68
N HIS A 569 -8.35 -12.74 -40.04
CA HIS A 569 -8.34 -12.27 -41.42
C HIS A 569 -7.38 -13.09 -42.31
N PRO A 570 -7.71 -13.34 -43.60
CA PRO A 570 -6.86 -14.07 -44.53
C PRO A 570 -5.41 -13.57 -44.63
N TYR A 571 -5.18 -12.28 -44.38
CA TYR A 571 -3.84 -11.68 -44.29
C TYR A 571 -2.92 -12.43 -43.30
N PHE A 572 -3.48 -12.91 -42.19
CA PHE A 572 -2.78 -13.59 -41.11
C PHE A 572 -2.60 -15.10 -41.32
N TRP A 573 -3.15 -15.66 -42.40
CA TRP A 573 -2.95 -17.05 -42.77
C TRP A 573 -1.57 -17.19 -43.42
N CYS A 574 -0.76 -18.15 -42.96
CA CYS A 574 0.46 -18.50 -43.66
C CYS A 574 0.07 -19.07 -45.02
N LYS A 575 0.46 -18.40 -46.11
CA LYS A 575 0.52 -19.05 -47.42
C LYS A 575 1.62 -20.11 -47.32
N GLN A 576 1.25 -21.36 -47.10
CA GLN A 576 2.17 -22.49 -47.31
C GLN A 576 2.73 -22.34 -48.73
N LYS A 577 4.04 -22.13 -48.82
CA LYS A 577 4.80 -22.43 -50.03
C LYS A 577 5.68 -23.64 -49.76
#